data_AF-A0A359ATS1-F1
#
_entry.id   AF-A0A359ATS1-F1
#
_cell.length_a   1.000
_cell.length_b   1.000
_cell.length_c   1.000
_cell.angle_alpha   90.00
_cell.angle_beta   90.00
_cell.angle_gamma   90.00
#
_symmetry.space_group_name_H-M   'P 1'
#
loop_
_entity.id
_entity.type
_entity.pdbx_description
1 polymer ?
#
loop_
_entity_poly.entity_id
_entity_poly.type
_entity_poly.pdbx_seq_one_letter_code
_entity_poly.pdbx_strand_id
1 'polypeptide(L)'
;MLKINAIKLEINTTNGLFGADLEFNDGLNIIRGDNSTGKSSMFQAILYGLGLEELLGSKNASTMQYVLRDHVNYDGNEFDVLQSFVFLEFTNGETTITTKRSVVCQGRLPQLIDVIEGAYLTQKGDYNIHPMWVHDAGGASNELYGFHLFLQELLGWQLPEVTNSKGEESRLYIQQIAPSFILEQKTGWSHFLATIPYYNIRNAEGKSIEFLLNLNVAENEKAKRYLNIQKQIINQKWQILFEQSKSLAHKGAAILNGLEPTPFIINDNKNISLSVIND
;
A
#
# COMPACT_ATOMS: atom_id res chain seq x y z
N MET A 1 -6.61 0.69 -15.75
CA MET A 1 -5.23 1.20 -15.55
C MET A 1 -5.31 2.67 -15.21
N LEU A 2 -4.55 3.15 -14.21
CA LEU A 2 -4.57 4.57 -13.85
C LEU A 2 -4.07 5.43 -15.01
N LYS A 3 -4.86 6.43 -15.41
CA LYS A 3 -4.50 7.45 -16.41
C LYS A 3 -4.82 8.83 -15.83
N ILE A 4 -3.87 9.75 -15.91
CA ILE A 4 -4.09 11.16 -15.56
C ILE A 4 -4.72 11.87 -16.75
N ASN A 5 -5.81 12.60 -16.52
CA ASN A 5 -6.54 13.33 -17.55
C ASN A 5 -6.23 14.82 -17.52
N ALA A 6 -6.21 15.43 -16.33
CA ALA A 6 -5.93 16.85 -16.19
C ALA A 6 -5.38 17.18 -14.80
N ILE A 7 -4.64 18.27 -14.71
CA ILE A 7 -4.19 18.87 -13.44
C ILE A 7 -4.43 20.37 -13.47
N LYS A 8 -4.86 20.90 -12.33
CA LYS A 8 -5.01 22.35 -12.11
C LYS A 8 -4.38 22.74 -10.78
N LEU A 9 -3.57 23.79 -10.81
CA LEU A 9 -2.99 24.43 -9.63
C LEU A 9 -3.67 25.78 -9.44
N GLU A 10 -4.24 26.01 -8.27
CA GLU A 10 -4.80 27.31 -7.88
C GLU A 10 -3.99 27.88 -6.74
N ILE A 11 -3.44 29.08 -6.90
CA ILE A 11 -2.58 29.76 -5.93
C ILE A 11 -3.14 31.16 -5.72
N ASN A 12 -3.91 31.34 -4.65
CA ASN A 12 -4.45 32.63 -4.26
C ASN A 12 -3.39 33.39 -3.48
N THR A 13 -2.98 34.55 -4.00
CA THR A 13 -1.94 35.40 -3.40
C THR A 13 -2.50 36.77 -3.01
N THR A 14 -1.68 37.59 -2.36
CA THR A 14 -1.98 39.00 -2.09
C THR A 14 -2.24 39.85 -3.34
N ASN A 15 -1.84 39.38 -4.53
CA ASN A 15 -2.04 40.07 -5.81
C ASN A 15 -2.98 39.31 -6.77
N GLY A 16 -3.80 38.40 -6.22
CA GLY A 16 -4.79 37.64 -6.99
C GLY A 16 -4.36 36.20 -7.31
N LEU A 17 -5.03 35.62 -8.30
CA LEU A 17 -4.92 34.19 -8.63
C LEU A 17 -3.74 33.95 -9.59
N PHE A 18 -2.79 33.13 -9.13
CA PHE A 18 -1.81 32.45 -9.95
C PHE A 18 -2.18 30.98 -10.09
N GLY A 19 -1.63 30.31 -11.09
CA GLY A 19 -1.95 28.91 -11.29
C GLY A 19 -1.38 28.35 -12.59
N ALA A 20 -1.71 27.09 -12.83
CA ALA A 20 -1.42 26.41 -14.07
C ALA A 20 -2.44 25.29 -14.28
N ASP A 21 -2.94 25.20 -15.51
CA ASP A 21 -3.88 24.18 -15.94
C ASP A 21 -3.24 23.39 -17.08
N LEU A 22 -3.31 22.07 -17.02
CA LEU A 22 -2.79 21.19 -18.05
C LEU A 22 -3.71 19.98 -18.25
N GLU A 23 -4.14 19.78 -19.48
CA GLU A 23 -4.84 18.57 -19.92
C GLU A 23 -3.86 17.61 -20.59
N PHE A 24 -4.02 16.32 -20.33
CA PHE A 24 -3.20 15.25 -20.87
C PHE A 24 -3.97 14.49 -21.95
N ASN A 25 -3.28 14.18 -23.05
CA ASN A 25 -3.84 13.38 -24.13
C ASN A 25 -3.57 11.89 -23.89
N ASP A 26 -4.24 11.04 -24.68
CA ASP A 26 -3.89 9.61 -24.73
C ASP A 26 -2.47 9.39 -25.27
N GLY A 27 -1.75 8.44 -24.66
CA GLY A 27 -0.40 8.07 -25.05
C GLY A 27 0.69 8.90 -24.37
N LEU A 28 1.74 9.23 -25.13
CA LEU A 28 2.93 9.89 -24.60
C LEU A 28 2.73 11.41 -24.52
N ASN A 29 2.78 11.93 -23.29
CA ASN A 29 2.77 13.37 -23.03
C ASN A 29 4.19 13.84 -22.64
N ILE A 30 4.68 14.90 -23.27
CA ILE A 30 6.01 15.48 -23.00
C ILE A 30 5.82 16.90 -22.48
N ILE A 31 6.16 17.12 -21.19
CA ILE A 31 6.16 18.46 -20.60
C ILE A 31 7.57 19.04 -20.72
N ARG A 32 7.71 20.11 -21.51
CA ARG A 32 8.97 20.83 -21.71
C ARG A 32 8.89 22.23 -21.11
N GLY A 33 9.96 22.64 -20.45
CA GLY A 33 10.15 23.98 -19.91
C GLY A 33 11.59 24.14 -19.44
N ASP A 34 12.05 25.36 -19.24
CA ASP A 34 13.40 25.64 -18.75
C ASP A 34 13.54 25.30 -17.25
N ASN A 35 14.77 25.34 -16.74
CA ASN A 35 14.96 25.13 -15.31
C ASN A 35 14.17 26.19 -14.51
N SER A 36 13.61 25.76 -13.38
CA SER A 36 12.82 26.61 -12.49
C SER A 36 11.48 27.11 -13.07
N THR A 37 10.97 26.53 -14.17
CA THR A 37 9.64 26.87 -14.74
C THR A 37 8.50 26.01 -14.20
N GLY A 38 8.70 25.26 -13.11
CA GLY A 38 7.63 24.49 -12.45
C GLY A 38 7.41 23.05 -12.94
N LYS A 39 8.28 22.49 -13.79
CA LYS A 39 8.19 21.07 -14.22
C LYS A 39 8.14 20.09 -13.05
N SER A 40 9.07 20.24 -12.11
CA SER A 40 9.12 19.41 -10.91
C SER A 40 7.91 19.68 -10.01
N SER A 41 7.45 20.94 -9.93
CA SER A 41 6.23 21.29 -9.18
C SER A 41 4.99 20.55 -9.71
N MET A 42 4.84 20.46 -11.04
CA MET A 42 3.74 19.72 -11.67
C MET A 42 3.81 18.23 -11.33
N PHE A 43 4.98 17.61 -11.47
CA PHE A 43 5.16 16.19 -11.12
C PHE A 43 4.84 15.92 -9.63
N GLN A 44 5.34 16.78 -8.73
CA GLN A 44 5.05 16.68 -7.31
C GLN A 44 3.56 16.86 -7.01
N ALA A 45 2.90 17.79 -7.70
CA ALA A 45 1.47 18.02 -7.55
C ALA A 45 0.63 16.81 -8.01
N ILE A 46 1.03 16.11 -9.08
CA ILE A 46 0.38 14.83 -9.46
C ILE A 46 0.47 13.82 -8.32
N LEU A 47 1.66 13.63 -7.73
CA LEU A 47 1.82 12.71 -6.59
C LEU A 47 0.99 13.16 -5.39
N TYR A 48 0.94 14.45 -5.12
CA TYR A 48 0.17 15.04 -4.03
C TYR A 48 -1.35 14.84 -4.20
N GLY A 49 -1.86 15.02 -5.43
CA GLY A 49 -3.25 14.78 -5.78
C GLY A 49 -3.65 13.30 -5.72
N LEU A 50 -2.69 12.39 -5.92
CA LEU A 50 -2.86 10.93 -5.69
C LEU A 50 -2.59 10.50 -4.25
N GLY A 51 -2.24 11.41 -3.34
CA GLY A 51 -1.86 11.05 -1.96
C GLY A 51 -0.59 10.19 -1.88
N LEU A 52 0.25 10.20 -2.92
CA LEU A 52 1.48 9.41 -3.06
C LEU A 52 2.73 10.28 -2.84
N GLU A 53 2.61 11.44 -2.20
CA GLU A 53 3.75 12.36 -2.03
C GLU A 53 4.87 11.79 -1.14
N GLU A 54 4.60 10.73 -0.38
CA GLU A 54 5.62 10.01 0.41
C GLU A 54 6.79 9.48 -0.42
N LEU A 55 6.58 9.24 -1.71
CA LEU A 55 7.63 8.86 -2.65
C LEU A 55 8.71 9.95 -2.79
N LEU A 56 8.39 11.19 -2.42
CA LEU A 56 9.32 12.32 -2.42
C LEU A 56 10.15 12.41 -1.12
N GLY A 57 9.92 11.51 -0.16
CA GLY A 57 10.65 11.44 1.13
C GLY A 57 10.09 12.32 2.25
N SER A 58 8.90 12.91 2.08
CA SER A 58 8.20 13.67 3.12
C SER A 58 6.68 13.50 2.96
N LYS A 59 5.86 14.12 3.82
CA LYS A 59 4.39 14.02 3.78
C LYS A 59 3.75 15.39 3.62
N ASN A 60 2.55 15.45 3.07
CA ASN A 60 1.74 16.66 3.07
C ASN A 60 2.44 17.85 2.38
N ALA A 61 2.10 19.07 2.78
CA ALA A 61 2.57 20.31 2.18
C ALA A 61 4.11 20.44 2.15
N SER A 62 4.86 19.79 3.07
CA SER A 62 6.32 19.89 3.06
C SER A 62 6.99 19.31 1.81
N THR A 63 6.27 18.45 1.07
CA THR A 63 6.73 17.89 -0.21
C THR A 63 6.62 18.85 -1.40
N MET A 64 5.80 19.91 -1.27
CA MET A 64 5.52 20.86 -2.34
C MET A 64 6.58 21.96 -2.43
N GLN A 65 6.77 22.50 -3.64
CA GLN A 65 7.65 23.66 -3.87
C GLN A 65 7.12 24.93 -3.20
N TYR A 66 8.02 25.87 -2.91
CA TYR A 66 7.71 27.15 -2.25
C TYR A 66 6.62 27.95 -2.97
N VAL A 67 6.51 27.85 -4.30
CA VAL A 67 5.48 28.56 -5.08
C VAL A 67 4.04 28.17 -4.71
N LEU A 68 3.85 26.96 -4.18
CA LEU A 68 2.56 26.47 -3.70
C LEU A 68 2.35 26.72 -2.21
N ARG A 69 3.32 27.30 -1.49
CA ARG A 69 3.32 27.34 -0.03
C ARG A 69 3.55 28.71 0.58
N ASP A 70 4.53 29.43 0.03
CA ASP A 70 5.14 30.56 0.70
C ASP A 70 4.85 31.83 -0.11
N HIS A 71 5.38 31.94 -1.33
CA HIS A 71 5.21 33.10 -2.20
C HIS A 71 5.31 32.76 -3.69
N VAL A 72 4.76 33.64 -4.53
CA VAL A 72 4.93 33.62 -5.99
C VAL A 72 5.76 34.82 -6.42
N ASN A 73 6.82 34.58 -7.18
CA ASN A 73 7.64 35.62 -7.80
C ASN A 73 7.11 35.91 -9.21
N TYR A 74 6.60 37.12 -9.43
CA TYR A 74 6.07 37.53 -10.73
C TYR A 74 6.37 39.01 -11.01
N ASP A 75 6.90 39.28 -12.21
CA ASP A 75 7.25 40.63 -12.68
C ASP A 75 8.13 41.42 -11.70
N GLY A 76 9.13 40.76 -11.13
CA GLY A 76 10.07 41.36 -10.17
C GLY A 76 9.53 41.59 -8.76
N ASN A 77 8.27 41.21 -8.50
CA ASN A 77 7.63 41.34 -7.19
C ASN A 77 7.37 39.96 -6.56
N GLU A 78 7.34 39.92 -5.24
CA GLU A 78 7.02 38.74 -4.43
C GLU A 78 5.62 38.90 -3.84
N PHE A 79 4.77 37.87 -4.01
CA PHE A 79 3.40 37.86 -3.54
C PHE A 79 3.15 36.66 -2.62
N ASP A 80 2.81 36.93 -1.36
CA ASP A 80 2.54 35.89 -0.37
C ASP A 80 1.36 35.00 -0.77
N VAL A 81 1.50 33.69 -0.56
CA VAL A 81 0.45 32.70 -0.77
C VAL A 81 -0.52 32.73 0.40
N LEU A 82 -1.78 33.05 0.12
CA LEU A 82 -2.87 33.02 1.09
C LEU A 82 -3.51 31.62 1.16
N GLN A 83 -3.75 31.02 -0.01
CA GLN A 83 -4.30 29.67 -0.14
C GLN A 83 -3.81 29.02 -1.43
N SER A 84 -3.65 27.70 -1.42
CA SER A 84 -3.25 26.94 -2.60
C SER A 84 -3.87 25.55 -2.64
N PHE A 85 -4.27 25.13 -3.83
CA PHE A 85 -4.96 23.88 -4.08
C PHE A 85 -4.38 23.16 -5.30
N VAL A 86 -4.32 21.84 -5.19
CA VAL A 86 -4.03 20.94 -6.30
C VAL A 86 -5.31 20.21 -6.65
N PHE A 87 -5.71 20.29 -7.92
CA PHE A 87 -6.77 19.50 -8.50
C PHE A 87 -6.16 18.49 -9.45
N LEU A 88 -6.52 17.22 -9.32
CA LEU A 88 -6.02 16.16 -10.20
C LEU A 88 -7.19 15.30 -10.68
N GLU A 89 -7.42 15.29 -11.99
CA GLU A 89 -8.39 14.44 -12.63
C GLU A 89 -7.70 13.20 -13.22
N PHE A 90 -8.22 12.02 -12.91
CA PHE A 90 -7.70 10.75 -13.38
C PHE A 90 -8.82 9.72 -13.54
N THR A 91 -8.53 8.67 -14.31
CA THR A 91 -9.48 7.58 -14.58
C THR A 91 -8.79 6.22 -14.43
N ASN A 92 -9.56 5.19 -14.10
CA ASN A 92 -9.14 3.79 -14.21
C ASN A 92 -9.47 3.18 -15.58
N GLY A 93 -10.12 3.92 -16.48
CA GLY A 93 -10.64 3.49 -17.78
C GLY A 93 -12.17 3.37 -17.84
N GLU A 94 -12.83 3.32 -16.68
CA GLU A 94 -14.29 3.19 -16.54
C GLU A 94 -14.88 4.36 -15.76
N THR A 95 -14.28 4.66 -14.61
CA THR A 95 -14.67 5.72 -13.69
C THR A 95 -13.64 6.84 -13.72
N THR A 96 -14.09 8.08 -13.84
CA THR A 96 -13.25 9.29 -13.72
C THR A 96 -13.50 9.95 -12.38
N ILE A 97 -12.41 10.33 -11.72
CA ILE A 97 -12.41 11.00 -10.41
C ILE A 97 -11.55 12.26 -10.52
N THR A 98 -11.96 13.31 -9.84
CA THR A 98 -11.10 14.47 -9.58
C THR A 98 -10.85 14.60 -8.09
N THR A 99 -9.60 14.74 -7.68
CA THR A 99 -9.26 15.09 -6.31
C THR A 99 -8.97 16.56 -6.20
N LYS A 100 -9.35 17.17 -5.07
CA LYS A 100 -8.95 18.53 -4.68
C LYS A 100 -8.28 18.46 -3.31
N ARG A 101 -7.03 18.92 -3.22
CA ARG A 101 -6.26 18.90 -1.98
C ARG A 101 -5.59 20.24 -1.73
N SER A 102 -5.73 20.76 -0.51
CA SER A 102 -5.12 22.04 -0.11
C SER A 102 -3.67 21.84 0.31
N VAL A 103 -2.76 22.62 -0.28
CA VAL A 103 -1.36 22.70 0.18
C VAL A 103 -1.27 23.71 1.33
N VAL A 104 -1.80 24.92 1.13
CA VAL A 104 -1.98 25.94 2.18
C VAL A 104 -3.43 26.36 2.21
N CYS A 105 -4.08 26.24 3.36
CA CYS A 105 -5.43 26.75 3.56
C CYS A 105 -5.71 26.87 5.06
N GLN A 106 -6.05 28.08 5.53
CA GLN A 106 -6.43 28.28 6.92
C GLN A 106 -7.67 27.43 7.25
N GLY A 107 -7.63 26.72 8.39
CA GLY A 107 -8.74 25.90 8.86
C GLY A 107 -8.92 24.57 8.13
N ARG A 108 -8.01 24.19 7.21
CA ARG A 108 -8.05 22.89 6.53
C ARG A 108 -6.73 22.15 6.68
N LEU A 109 -6.82 20.89 7.08
CA LEU A 109 -5.66 20.02 7.24
C LEU A 109 -5.15 19.53 5.88
N PRO A 110 -3.82 19.50 5.64
CA PRO A 110 -3.24 18.96 4.40
C PRO A 110 -3.53 17.48 4.12
N GLN A 111 -3.95 16.73 5.15
CA GLN A 111 -4.38 15.33 5.03
C GLN A 111 -5.76 15.17 4.40
N LEU A 112 -6.58 16.24 4.40
CA LEU A 112 -7.95 16.18 3.92
C LEU A 112 -8.01 16.40 2.40
N ILE A 113 -8.47 15.38 1.69
CA ILE A 113 -8.64 15.40 0.23
C ILE A 113 -10.13 15.31 -0.10
N ASP A 114 -10.61 16.25 -0.91
CA ASP A 114 -11.97 16.16 -1.44
C ASP A 114 -11.93 15.27 -2.68
N VAL A 115 -12.75 14.22 -2.71
CA VAL A 115 -12.97 13.35 -3.86
C VAL A 115 -14.23 13.82 -4.56
N ILE A 116 -14.08 14.14 -5.84
CA ILE A 116 -15.13 14.62 -6.73
C ILE A 116 -15.41 13.51 -7.74
N GLU A 117 -16.63 12.98 -7.72
CA GLU A 117 -17.05 11.87 -8.58
C GLU A 117 -17.33 12.35 -10.00
N GLY A 118 -16.29 12.48 -10.81
CA GLY A 118 -16.40 12.79 -12.23
C GLY A 118 -15.24 13.60 -12.78
N ALA A 119 -15.40 13.98 -14.04
CA ALA A 119 -14.44 14.76 -14.81
C ALA A 119 -14.61 16.26 -14.54
N TYR A 120 -14.36 16.70 -13.29
CA TYR A 120 -14.61 18.07 -12.83
C TYR A 120 -13.78 19.13 -13.55
N LEU A 121 -12.57 18.79 -14.00
CA LEU A 121 -11.69 19.74 -14.69
C LEU A 121 -12.02 19.85 -16.17
N THR A 122 -12.39 18.73 -16.80
CA THR A 122 -12.57 18.66 -18.27
C THR A 122 -14.03 18.74 -18.71
N GLN A 123 -14.99 18.54 -17.80
CA GLN A 123 -16.42 18.57 -18.11
C GLN A 123 -17.18 19.47 -17.11
N LYS A 124 -18.29 20.04 -17.58
CA LYS A 124 -19.23 20.74 -16.72
C LYS A 124 -20.32 19.78 -16.28
N GLY A 125 -20.67 19.84 -15.01
CA GLY A 125 -21.73 19.03 -14.45
C GLY A 125 -21.91 19.30 -12.97
N ASP A 126 -22.95 18.69 -12.42
CA ASP A 126 -23.13 18.58 -10.98
C ASP A 126 -22.40 17.32 -10.52
N TYR A 127 -21.50 17.46 -9.55
CA TYR A 127 -20.66 16.37 -9.07
C TYR A 127 -20.90 16.13 -7.59
N ASN A 128 -20.90 14.86 -7.19
CA ASN A 128 -20.85 14.50 -5.79
C ASN A 128 -19.43 14.76 -5.27
N ILE A 129 -19.34 15.40 -4.11
CA ILE A 129 -18.08 15.71 -3.45
C ILE A 129 -18.13 15.16 -2.04
N HIS A 130 -17.13 14.35 -1.67
CA HIS A 130 -16.98 13.86 -0.30
C HIS A 130 -15.53 13.93 0.15
N PRO A 131 -15.28 14.28 1.43
CA PRO A 131 -13.93 14.36 1.97
C PRO A 131 -13.42 12.99 2.43
N MET A 132 -12.13 12.73 2.20
CA MET A 132 -11.38 11.57 2.68
C MET A 132 -10.06 12.01 3.33
N TRP A 133 -9.41 11.08 4.04
CA TRP A 133 -8.15 11.32 4.74
C TRP A 133 -7.01 10.53 4.11
N VAL A 134 -5.88 11.23 3.93
CA VAL A 134 -4.59 10.70 3.50
C VAL A 134 -3.67 10.59 4.71
N HIS A 135 -2.88 9.52 4.82
CA HIS A 135 -1.81 9.31 5.82
C HIS A 135 -2.22 9.13 7.30
N ASP A 136 -3.50 9.27 7.64
CA ASP A 136 -3.97 8.98 9.00
C ASP A 136 -4.05 7.47 9.28
N ALA A 137 -4.07 7.08 10.55
CA ALA A 137 -4.10 5.69 11.00
C ALA A 137 -5.35 4.89 10.54
N GLY A 138 -6.32 5.56 9.89
CA GLY A 138 -7.45 4.96 9.18
C GLY A 138 -7.46 5.17 7.66
N GLY A 139 -6.53 5.94 7.10
CA GLY A 139 -6.50 6.33 5.68
C GLY A 139 -6.37 5.15 4.69
N ALA A 140 -5.87 4.01 5.16
CA ALA A 140 -5.66 2.79 4.38
C ALA A 140 -6.53 1.60 4.86
N SER A 141 -7.41 1.81 5.84
CA SER A 141 -8.20 0.75 6.49
C SER A 141 -9.67 1.12 6.74
N ASN A 142 -10.02 2.41 6.73
CA ASN A 142 -11.39 2.87 6.88
C ASN A 142 -12.08 2.93 5.52
N GLU A 143 -13.08 2.06 5.31
CA GLU A 143 -13.85 1.96 4.07
C GLU A 143 -14.58 3.27 3.71
N LEU A 144 -14.96 4.08 4.70
CA LEU A 144 -15.76 5.28 4.47
C LEU A 144 -14.93 6.53 4.20
N TYR A 145 -13.73 6.62 4.77
CA TYR A 145 -12.93 7.84 4.76
C TYR A 145 -11.46 7.64 4.37
N GLY A 146 -11.04 6.43 4.07
CA GLY A 146 -9.65 6.12 3.75
C GLY A 146 -9.34 6.32 2.27
N PHE A 147 -8.58 7.37 1.94
CA PHE A 147 -8.31 7.70 0.54
C PHE A 147 -7.46 6.63 -0.18
N HIS A 148 -6.48 6.03 0.48
CA HIS A 148 -5.65 5.00 -0.15
C HIS A 148 -6.41 3.70 -0.37
N LEU A 149 -7.37 3.39 0.50
CA LEU A 149 -8.27 2.25 0.31
C LEU A 149 -9.21 2.51 -0.87
N PHE A 150 -9.83 3.68 -0.94
CA PHE A 150 -10.64 4.12 -2.07
C PHE A 150 -9.86 4.04 -3.39
N LEU A 151 -8.62 4.55 -3.44
CA LEU A 151 -7.78 4.50 -4.64
C LEU A 151 -7.44 3.06 -5.03
N GLN A 152 -7.18 2.19 -4.05
CA GLN A 152 -6.94 0.77 -4.29
C GLN A 152 -8.16 0.09 -4.93
N GLU A 153 -9.36 0.34 -4.41
CA GLU A 153 -10.62 -0.20 -4.92
C GLU A 153 -10.94 0.32 -6.33
N LEU A 154 -10.73 1.61 -6.57
CA LEU A 154 -10.87 2.23 -7.89
C LEU A 154 -9.95 1.55 -8.92
N LEU A 155 -8.75 1.14 -8.52
CA LEU A 155 -7.80 0.44 -9.40
C LEU A 155 -8.08 -1.06 -9.53
N GLY A 156 -9.04 -1.60 -8.79
CA GLY A 156 -9.32 -3.03 -8.74
C GLY A 156 -8.20 -3.83 -8.09
N TRP A 157 -7.41 -3.20 -7.21
CA TRP A 157 -6.28 -3.86 -6.55
C TRP A 157 -6.71 -4.56 -5.27
N GLN A 158 -6.26 -5.79 -5.06
CA GLN A 158 -6.46 -6.53 -3.81
C GLN A 158 -5.10 -6.74 -3.15
N LEU A 159 -4.67 -5.76 -2.35
CA LEU A 159 -3.34 -5.80 -1.74
C LEU A 159 -3.25 -6.88 -0.66
N PRO A 160 -2.21 -7.73 -0.70
CA PRO A 160 -2.11 -8.89 0.18
C PRO A 160 -1.78 -8.53 1.63
N GLU A 161 -2.17 -9.44 2.53
CA GLU A 161 -1.63 -9.47 3.89
C GLU A 161 -0.18 -9.96 3.85
N VAL A 162 0.68 -9.27 4.60
CA VAL A 162 2.12 -9.52 4.64
C VAL A 162 2.60 -9.53 6.08
N THR A 163 3.80 -10.06 6.31
CA THR A 163 4.41 -10.06 7.65
C THR A 163 5.32 -8.84 7.81
N ASN A 164 5.16 -8.12 8.92
CA ASN A 164 6.02 -7.00 9.26
C ASN A 164 7.39 -7.49 9.79
N SER A 165 8.35 -6.59 10.01
CA SER A 165 9.70 -6.93 10.50
C SER A 165 9.70 -7.55 11.90
N LYS A 166 8.60 -7.42 12.67
CA LYS A 166 8.42 -8.01 14.00
C LYS A 166 7.76 -9.40 13.95
N GLY A 167 7.37 -9.88 12.77
CA GLY A 167 6.68 -11.16 12.61
C GLY A 167 5.16 -11.09 12.74
N GLU A 168 4.59 -9.90 12.89
CA GLU A 168 3.14 -9.69 13.01
C GLU A 168 2.50 -9.53 11.63
N GLU A 169 1.18 -9.77 11.55
CA GLU A 169 0.40 -9.51 10.34
C GLU A 169 0.27 -8.00 10.08
N SER A 170 0.40 -7.64 8.80
CA SER A 170 0.32 -6.28 8.27
C SER A 170 -0.21 -6.35 6.84
N ARG A 171 -0.32 -5.22 6.15
CA ARG A 171 -0.83 -5.14 4.78
C ARG A 171 0.20 -4.52 3.86
N LEU A 172 0.27 -4.96 2.60
CA LEU A 172 1.00 -4.20 1.59
C LEU A 172 0.21 -2.92 1.25
N TYR A 173 0.89 -1.79 1.07
CA TYR A 173 0.25 -0.49 0.85
C TYR A 173 0.48 0.01 -0.59
N ILE A 174 -0.49 0.76 -1.13
CA ILE A 174 -0.41 1.30 -2.49
C ILE A 174 0.84 2.18 -2.69
N GLN A 175 1.24 2.91 -1.66
CA GLN A 175 2.43 3.74 -1.64
C GLN A 175 3.72 2.92 -1.83
N GLN A 176 3.71 1.64 -1.47
CA GLN A 176 4.88 0.75 -1.66
C GLN A 176 4.95 0.16 -3.08
N ILE A 177 3.84 0.13 -3.79
CA ILE A 177 3.75 -0.36 -5.17
C ILE A 177 3.99 0.77 -6.17
N ALA A 178 3.51 1.98 -5.85
CA ALA A 178 3.61 3.19 -6.67
C ALA A 178 5.01 3.48 -7.27
N PRO A 179 6.15 3.25 -6.58
CA PRO A 179 7.48 3.40 -7.15
C PRO A 179 7.71 2.63 -8.45
N SER A 180 7.01 1.50 -8.64
CA SER A 180 7.11 0.68 -9.86
C SER A 180 6.58 1.38 -11.12
N PHE A 181 5.79 2.44 -10.94
CA PHE A 181 5.15 3.22 -12.01
C PHE A 181 5.69 4.65 -12.10
N ILE A 182 6.49 5.09 -11.11
CA ILE A 182 6.86 6.49 -10.93
C ILE A 182 8.37 6.59 -10.71
N LEU A 183 9.07 7.22 -11.65
CA LEU A 183 10.49 7.51 -11.55
C LEU A 183 10.71 9.00 -11.26
N GLU A 184 11.22 9.30 -10.06
CA GLU A 184 11.56 10.65 -9.61
C GLU A 184 13.01 11.03 -9.99
N GLN A 185 13.28 12.32 -10.19
CA GLN A 185 14.55 12.82 -10.72
C GLN A 185 15.76 12.65 -9.78
N LYS A 186 15.62 12.81 -8.46
CA LYS A 186 16.73 12.79 -7.49
C LYS A 186 17.13 11.38 -7.11
N THR A 187 16.19 10.54 -6.73
CA THR A 187 16.48 9.20 -6.17
C THR A 187 16.06 8.06 -7.10
N GLY A 188 15.09 8.29 -7.99
CA GLY A 188 14.50 7.26 -8.86
C GLY A 188 15.47 6.65 -9.88
N TRP A 189 16.58 7.32 -10.19
CA TRP A 189 17.61 6.79 -11.11
C TRP A 189 18.61 5.84 -10.45
N SER A 190 18.66 5.79 -9.13
CA SER A 190 19.62 4.94 -8.41
C SER A 190 19.21 3.47 -8.42
N HIS A 191 17.93 3.19 -8.19
CA HIS A 191 17.34 1.85 -8.15
C HIS A 191 15.86 1.92 -8.57
N PHE A 192 15.34 0.85 -9.16
CA PHE A 192 13.97 0.80 -9.71
C PHE A 192 12.87 1.12 -8.67
N LEU A 193 13.05 0.69 -7.42
CA LEU A 193 12.11 0.94 -6.31
C LEU A 193 12.71 1.86 -5.23
N ALA A 194 13.64 2.74 -5.60
CA ALA A 194 14.39 3.58 -4.66
C ALA A 194 13.52 4.47 -3.77
N THR A 195 12.30 4.80 -4.20
CA THR A 195 11.36 5.70 -3.51
C THR A 195 10.37 4.96 -2.60
N ILE A 196 10.56 3.65 -2.37
CA ILE A 196 9.64 2.86 -1.55
C ILE A 196 9.60 3.36 -0.09
N PRO A 197 8.41 3.75 0.44
CA PRO A 197 8.32 4.21 1.81
C PRO A 197 8.49 3.07 2.82
N TYR A 198 9.11 3.39 3.95
CA TYR A 198 9.35 2.43 5.02
C TYR A 198 8.13 2.29 5.94
N TYR A 199 7.40 1.18 5.81
CA TYR A 199 6.27 0.81 6.66
C TYR A 199 6.54 -0.42 7.53
N ASN A 200 7.80 -0.67 7.88
CA ASN A 200 8.19 -1.82 8.71
C ASN A 200 7.77 -3.19 8.12
N ILE A 201 7.67 -3.29 6.79
CA ILE A 201 7.37 -4.53 6.08
C ILE A 201 8.67 -5.15 5.59
N ARG A 202 8.86 -6.44 5.88
CA ARG A 202 10.06 -7.16 5.44
C ARG A 202 10.00 -7.37 3.93
N ASN A 203 11.08 -6.99 3.24
CA ASN A 203 11.22 -7.14 1.78
C ASN A 203 10.03 -6.54 1.00
N ALA A 204 9.67 -5.29 1.29
CA ALA A 204 8.56 -4.60 0.63
C ALA A 204 8.72 -4.52 -0.89
N GLU A 205 9.96 -4.39 -1.39
CA GLU A 205 10.29 -4.41 -2.81
C GLU A 205 9.86 -5.73 -3.47
N GLY A 206 10.33 -6.87 -2.93
CA GLY A 206 9.97 -8.19 -3.44
C GLY A 206 8.46 -8.42 -3.38
N LYS A 207 7.80 -8.04 -2.30
CA LYS A 207 6.34 -8.16 -2.13
C LYS A 207 5.56 -7.32 -3.13
N SER A 208 6.06 -6.14 -3.48
CA SER A 208 5.45 -5.29 -4.51
C SER A 208 5.55 -5.92 -5.89
N ILE A 209 6.70 -6.51 -6.23
CA ILE A 209 6.89 -7.24 -7.48
C ILE A 209 6.05 -8.52 -7.52
N GLU A 210 6.00 -9.28 -6.43
CA GLU A 210 5.14 -10.47 -6.29
C GLU A 210 3.68 -10.13 -6.54
N PHE A 211 3.19 -9.03 -5.96
CA PHE A 211 1.83 -8.55 -6.21
C PHE A 211 1.62 -8.15 -7.68
N LEU A 212 2.50 -7.34 -8.25
CA LEU A 212 2.39 -6.87 -9.63
C LEU A 212 2.42 -8.00 -10.67
N LEU A 213 3.19 -9.05 -10.40
CA LEU A 213 3.29 -10.25 -11.24
C LEU A 213 2.24 -11.31 -10.90
N ASN A 214 1.34 -11.04 -9.95
CA ASN A 214 0.31 -11.96 -9.47
C ASN A 214 0.87 -13.32 -9.03
N LEU A 215 1.95 -13.30 -8.23
CA LEU A 215 2.57 -14.50 -7.67
C LEU A 215 1.90 -14.86 -6.32
N ASN A 216 1.48 -16.12 -6.15
CA ASN A 216 0.84 -16.61 -4.92
C ASN A 216 1.81 -16.81 -3.73
N VAL A 217 2.86 -16.00 -3.61
CA VAL A 217 3.90 -16.19 -2.57
C VAL A 217 3.33 -16.01 -1.17
N ALA A 218 2.59 -14.93 -0.93
CA ALA A 218 1.98 -14.66 0.39
C ALA A 218 1.01 -15.76 0.83
N GLU A 219 0.17 -16.23 -0.09
CA GLU A 219 -0.78 -17.33 0.15
C GLU A 219 -0.04 -18.64 0.46
N ASN A 220 0.99 -18.97 -0.32
CA ASN A 220 1.82 -20.15 -0.11
C ASN A 220 2.56 -20.09 1.24
N GLU A 221 3.06 -18.92 1.64
CA GLU A 221 3.66 -18.73 2.97
C GLU A 221 2.64 -18.95 4.09
N LYS A 222 1.42 -18.41 3.96
CA LYS A 222 0.33 -18.58 4.93
C LYS A 222 -0.07 -20.05 5.05
N ALA A 223 -0.27 -20.73 3.92
CA ALA A 223 -0.58 -22.15 3.87
C ALA A 223 0.54 -23.01 4.49
N LYS A 224 1.80 -22.72 4.19
CA LYS A 224 2.96 -23.42 4.77
C LYS A 224 3.03 -23.24 6.28
N ARG A 225 2.79 -22.04 6.80
CA ARG A 225 2.74 -21.79 8.26
C ARG A 225 1.62 -22.58 8.92
N TYR A 226 0.42 -22.56 8.33
CA TYR A 226 -0.73 -23.33 8.83
C TYR A 226 -0.42 -24.84 8.89
N LEU A 227 0.10 -25.42 7.80
CA LEU A 227 0.45 -26.84 7.74
C LEU A 227 1.53 -27.22 8.76
N ASN A 228 2.50 -26.35 9.01
CA ASN A 228 3.51 -26.57 10.04
C ASN A 228 2.91 -26.59 11.45
N ILE A 229 1.97 -25.69 11.76
CA ILE A 229 1.26 -25.70 13.05
C ILE A 229 0.45 -27.00 13.20
N GLN A 230 -0.30 -27.40 12.17
CA GLN A 230 -1.05 -28.66 12.20
C GLN A 230 -0.13 -29.87 12.40
N LYS A 231 1.01 -29.90 11.71
CA LYS A 231 2.04 -30.94 11.89
C LYS A 231 2.54 -31.01 13.34
N GLN A 232 2.82 -29.86 13.97
CA GLN A 232 3.26 -29.81 15.37
C GLN A 232 2.18 -30.35 16.32
N ILE A 233 0.92 -29.98 16.12
CA ILE A 233 -0.21 -30.47 16.92
C ILE A 233 -0.34 -32.00 16.79
N ILE A 234 -0.26 -32.53 15.57
CA ILE A 234 -0.34 -33.98 15.32
C ILE A 234 0.83 -34.71 15.99
N ASN A 235 2.05 -34.19 15.86
CA ASN A 235 3.24 -34.75 16.51
C ASN A 235 3.08 -34.80 18.04
N GLN A 236 2.59 -33.71 18.66
CA GLN A 236 2.37 -33.67 20.11
C GLN A 236 1.29 -34.66 20.55
N LYS A 237 0.16 -34.74 19.82
CA LYS A 237 -0.90 -35.70 20.12
C LYS A 237 -0.42 -37.14 20.01
N TRP A 238 0.35 -37.46 18.96
CA TRP A 238 0.96 -38.78 18.81
C TRP A 238 1.87 -39.12 19.98
N GLN A 239 2.76 -38.20 20.35
CA GLN A 239 3.69 -38.43 21.45
C GLN A 239 2.96 -38.70 22.77
N ILE A 240 1.90 -37.95 23.06
CA ILE A 240 1.06 -38.19 24.25
C ILE A 240 0.42 -39.58 24.20
N LEU A 241 -0.18 -39.95 23.07
CA LEU A 241 -0.83 -41.27 22.90
C LEU A 241 0.17 -42.43 22.98
N PHE A 242 1.37 -42.23 22.42
CA PHE A 242 2.46 -43.20 22.47
C PHE A 242 2.91 -43.45 23.92
N GLU A 243 3.18 -42.38 24.68
CA GLU A 243 3.60 -42.49 26.09
C GLU A 243 2.49 -43.07 26.97
N GLN A 244 1.22 -42.72 26.71
CA GLN A 244 0.07 -43.32 27.40
C GLN A 244 -0.03 -44.83 27.11
N SER A 245 0.10 -45.23 25.85
CA SER A 245 0.03 -46.64 25.43
C SER A 245 1.18 -47.44 26.06
N LYS A 246 2.39 -46.90 26.04
CA LYS A 246 3.57 -47.50 26.69
C LYS A 246 3.38 -47.62 28.20
N SER A 247 2.86 -46.59 28.86
CA SER A 247 2.58 -46.61 30.31
C SER A 247 1.52 -47.67 30.67
N LEU A 248 0.45 -47.78 29.88
CA LEU A 248 -0.59 -48.80 30.07
C LEU A 248 -0.04 -50.21 29.88
N ALA A 249 0.79 -50.43 28.85
CA ALA A 249 1.47 -51.71 28.64
C ALA A 249 2.32 -52.09 29.86
N HIS A 250 3.17 -51.17 30.35
CA HIS A 250 4.00 -51.43 31.52
C HIS A 250 3.18 -51.72 32.79
N LYS A 251 2.05 -51.03 33.02
CA LYS A 251 1.14 -51.33 34.14
C LYS A 251 0.56 -52.75 34.07
N GLY A 252 0.37 -53.27 32.86
CA GLY A 252 -0.08 -54.64 32.61
C GLY A 252 1.06 -55.66 32.50
N ALA A 253 2.28 -55.33 32.96
CA ALA A 253 3.46 -56.18 32.81
C ALA A 253 3.76 -56.59 31.35
N ALA A 254 3.51 -55.69 30.40
CA ALA A 254 3.76 -55.89 28.98
C ALA A 254 4.63 -54.77 28.38
N ILE A 255 5.28 -55.08 27.25
CA ILE A 255 6.06 -54.14 26.43
C ILE A 255 5.33 -53.93 25.11
N LEU A 256 5.18 -52.67 24.72
CA LEU A 256 4.62 -52.27 23.44
C LEU A 256 5.67 -52.38 22.33
N ASN A 257 5.42 -53.22 21.33
CA ASN A 257 6.30 -53.45 20.18
C ASN A 257 5.65 -52.95 18.89
N GLY A 258 6.49 -52.53 17.94
CA GLY A 258 6.07 -52.16 16.58
C GLY A 258 5.37 -50.81 16.45
N LEU A 259 5.26 -50.04 17.55
CA LEU A 259 4.84 -48.64 17.52
C LEU A 259 6.06 -47.72 17.72
N GLU A 260 6.24 -46.75 16.83
CA GLU A 260 7.33 -45.77 16.91
C GLU A 260 6.92 -44.49 17.67
N PRO A 261 7.88 -43.79 18.30
CA PRO A 261 7.62 -42.54 19.02
C PRO A 261 7.30 -41.35 18.10
N THR A 262 7.59 -41.45 16.81
CA THR A 262 7.25 -40.45 15.79
C THR A 262 6.06 -40.91 14.94
N PRO A 263 5.17 -40.00 14.50
CA PRO A 263 4.04 -40.39 13.67
C PRO A 263 4.49 -41.03 12.35
N PHE A 264 3.90 -42.17 12.03
CA PHE A 264 4.07 -42.86 10.76
C PHE A 264 2.72 -43.41 10.28
N ILE A 265 2.62 -43.73 8.99
CA ILE A 265 1.39 -44.27 8.42
C ILE A 265 1.25 -45.74 8.82
N ILE A 266 0.22 -46.06 9.60
CA ILE A 266 -0.12 -47.44 9.96
C ILE A 266 -1.16 -47.96 8.95
N ASN A 267 -0.71 -48.79 8.01
CA ASN A 267 -1.58 -49.45 7.04
C ASN A 267 -2.01 -50.87 7.46
N ASP A 268 -1.23 -51.53 8.33
CA ASP A 268 -1.55 -52.85 8.91
C ASP A 268 -1.13 -52.84 10.39
N ASN A 269 -2.02 -53.31 11.27
CA ASN A 269 -1.81 -53.33 12.72
C ASN A 269 -1.14 -54.61 13.20
N LYS A 270 -0.89 -55.61 12.34
CA LYS A 270 -0.32 -56.91 12.73
C LYS A 270 1.05 -56.82 13.40
N ASN A 271 1.83 -55.78 13.08
CA ASN A 271 3.16 -55.60 13.66
C ASN A 271 3.11 -54.92 15.04
N ILE A 272 1.96 -54.37 15.44
CA ILE A 272 1.76 -53.73 16.73
C ILE A 272 1.30 -54.79 17.73
N SER A 273 2.12 -55.10 18.72
CA SER A 273 1.84 -56.18 19.69
C SER A 273 2.29 -55.82 21.10
N LEU A 274 1.69 -56.50 22.08
CA LEU A 274 2.08 -56.46 23.48
C LEU A 274 2.78 -57.77 23.84
N SER A 275 4.04 -57.72 24.27
CA SER A 275 4.75 -58.90 24.79
C SER A 275 4.82 -58.84 26.31
N VAL A 276 4.39 -59.89 27.00
CA VAL A 276 4.46 -59.98 28.47
C VAL A 276 5.92 -60.03 28.91
N ILE A 277 6.24 -59.29 29.97
CA ILE A 277 7.53 -59.35 30.65
C ILE A 277 7.53 -60.64 31.46
N ASN A 278 8.20 -61.68 30.96
CA ASN A 278 8.50 -62.86 31.77
C ASN A 278 9.73 -62.54 32.62
N ASP A 279 9.62 -62.75 33.93
CA ASP A 279 10.76 -62.70 34.87
C ASP A 279 11.87 -63.70 34.47
#